data_AF-A0A7A6VX17-F1
#
_entry.id   AF-A0A7A6VX17-F1
#
_cell.length_a   1.000
_cell.length_b   1.000
_cell.length_c   1.000
_cell.angle_alpha   90.00
_cell.angle_beta   90.00
_cell.angle_gamma   90.00
#
_symmetry.space_group_name_H-M   'P 1'
#
loop_
_entity.id
_entity.type
_entity.pdbx_description
1 polymer ?
#
loop_
_entity_poly.entity_id
_entity_poly.type
_entity_poly.pdbx_seq_one_letter_code
_entity_poly.pdbx_strand_id
1 'polypeptide(L)'
;MTFYMRVKQVITAFSKGYSQVLLQNNVVSGLFFFLATGIASFNMGHPEILYFSAISAALSPFFAWYLRYPDEEINEGIWGYNAVLYGIACGMVVPVSV
;
A
#
# COMPACT_ATOMS: atom_id res chain seq x y z
N MET A 1 9.24 22.17 4.89
CA MET A 1 8.09 21.31 4.54
C MET A 1 7.24 21.12 5.80
N THR A 2 6.03 21.65 5.87
CA THR A 2 5.16 21.59 7.07
C THR A 2 4.67 20.16 7.31
N PHE A 3 4.50 19.76 8.58
CA PHE A 3 4.05 18.40 9.00
C PHE A 3 2.80 17.92 8.24
N TYR A 4 1.83 18.82 8.01
CA TYR A 4 0.61 18.55 7.23
C TYR A 4 0.88 18.02 5.80
N MET A 5 1.90 18.55 5.13
CA MET A 5 2.24 18.10 3.77
C MET A 5 2.76 16.67 3.76
N ARG A 6 3.39 16.22 4.84
CA ARG A 6 3.90 14.85 4.98
C ARG A 6 2.77 13.83 5.16
N VAL A 7 1.74 14.16 5.95
CA VAL A 7 0.57 13.28 6.13
C VAL A 7 -0.17 13.08 4.80
N LYS A 8 -0.39 14.16 4.04
CA LYS A 8 -0.97 14.07 2.69
C LYS A 8 -0.13 13.21 1.74
N GLN A 9 1.19 13.31 1.84
CA GLN A 9 2.14 12.53 1.06
C GLN A 9 1.95 11.03 1.34
N VAL A 10 1.90 10.64 2.62
CA VAL A 10 1.73 9.24 3.02
C VAL A 10 0.38 8.68 2.55
N ILE A 11 -0.72 9.42 2.69
CA ILE A 11 -2.05 8.97 2.23
C ILE A 11 -2.06 8.80 0.69
N THR A 12 -1.44 9.74 -0.02
CA THR A 12 -1.36 9.70 -1.49
C THR A 12 -0.49 8.54 -1.95
N ALA A 13 0.67 8.35 -1.33
CA ALA A 13 1.60 7.27 -1.61
C ALA A 13 1.01 5.89 -1.26
N PHE A 14 0.25 5.78 -0.17
CA PHE A 14 -0.50 4.57 0.19
C PHE A 14 -1.47 4.19 -0.92
N SER A 15 -2.36 5.12 -1.31
CA SER A 15 -3.37 4.82 -2.33
C SER A 15 -2.72 4.54 -3.69
N LYS A 16 -1.75 5.36 -4.09
CA LYS A 16 -1.03 5.14 -5.35
C LYS A 16 -0.19 3.87 -5.34
N GLY A 17 0.29 3.42 -4.19
CA GLY A 17 0.96 2.14 -4.03
C GLY A 17 0.06 0.98 -4.48
N TYR A 18 -1.22 1.00 -4.10
CA TYR A 18 -2.21 0.05 -4.62
C TYR A 18 -2.42 0.22 -6.12
N SER A 19 -2.67 1.43 -6.61
CA SER A 19 -2.97 1.62 -8.04
C SER A 19 -1.82 1.22 -8.96
N GLN A 20 -0.57 1.40 -8.51
CA GLN A 20 0.64 1.05 -9.27
C GLN A 20 0.83 -0.46 -9.45
N VAL A 21 0.18 -1.31 -8.66
CA VAL A 21 0.13 -2.76 -8.92
C VAL A 21 -0.50 -3.04 -10.29
N LEU A 22 -1.44 -2.19 -10.71
CA LEU A 22 -2.10 -2.23 -12.03
C LEU A 22 -1.50 -1.21 -13.02
N LEU A 23 -0.30 -0.68 -12.72
CA LEU A 23 0.38 0.35 -13.50
C LEU A 23 -0.44 1.63 -13.66
N GLN A 24 -1.26 1.96 -12.67
CA GLN A 24 -2.05 3.19 -12.63
C GLN A 24 -1.45 4.16 -11.62
N ASN A 25 -1.16 5.41 -12.01
CA ASN A 25 -0.75 6.47 -11.09
C ASN A 25 -1.97 7.32 -10.67
N ASN A 26 -2.93 6.70 -9.97
CA ASN A 26 -4.22 7.34 -9.67
C ASN A 26 -4.76 6.93 -8.28
N VAL A 27 -5.06 7.94 -7.44
CA VAL A 27 -5.55 7.73 -6.07
C VAL A 27 -6.92 7.04 -6.03
N VAL A 28 -7.81 7.30 -6.98
CA VAL A 28 -9.14 6.69 -7.01
C VAL A 28 -9.04 5.21 -7.39
N SER A 29 -8.22 4.88 -8.39
CA SER A 29 -7.93 3.48 -8.76
C SER A 29 -7.34 2.72 -7.58
N GLY A 30 -6.48 3.37 -6.78
CA GLY A 30 -5.87 2.80 -5.59
C GLY A 30 -6.88 2.45 -4.51
N LEU A 31 -7.81 3.37 -4.23
CA LEU A 31 -8.90 3.12 -3.29
C LEU A 31 -9.80 1.96 -3.74
N PHE A 32 -10.15 1.90 -5.03
CA PHE A 32 -10.92 0.76 -5.56
C PHE A 32 -10.17 -0.55 -5.42
N PHE A 33 -8.86 -0.57 -5.70
CA PHE A 33 -8.08 -1.79 -5.58
C PHE A 33 -7.89 -2.23 -4.12
N PHE A 34 -7.71 -1.29 -3.19
CA PHE A 34 -7.70 -1.58 -1.76
C PHE A 34 -9.03 -2.19 -1.28
N LEU A 35 -10.16 -1.60 -1.67
CA LEU A 35 -11.49 -2.12 -1.32
C LEU A 35 -11.75 -3.50 -1.95
N ALA A 36 -11.37 -3.68 -3.22
CA ALA A 36 -11.47 -4.97 -3.91
C ALA A 36 -10.62 -6.05 -3.23
N THR A 37 -9.41 -5.69 -2.79
CA THR A 37 -8.54 -6.57 -1.99
C THR A 37 -9.23 -6.98 -0.69
N GLY A 38 -9.87 -6.02 -0.01
CA GLY A 38 -10.66 -6.30 1.19
C GLY A 38 -11.79 -7.29 0.91
N ILE A 39 -12.68 -6.97 -0.02
CA ILE A 39 -13.83 -7.83 -0.39
C ILE A 39 -13.35 -9.25 -0.75
N ALA A 40 -12.32 -9.37 -1.59
CA ALA A 40 -11.76 -10.66 -1.97
C ALA A 40 -11.19 -11.43 -0.76
N SER A 41 -10.40 -10.76 0.09
CA SER A 41 -9.78 -11.38 1.27
C SER A 41 -10.81 -11.92 2.27
N PHE A 42 -11.87 -11.16 2.56
CA PHE A 42 -12.94 -11.60 3.45
C PHE A 42 -13.75 -12.75 2.85
N ASN A 43 -14.05 -12.71 1.54
CA ASN A 43 -14.74 -13.80 0.86
C ASN A 43 -13.93 -15.11 0.84
N MET A 44 -12.60 -15.01 0.80
CA MET A 44 -11.69 -16.15 0.88
C MET A 44 -11.49 -16.68 2.31
N GLY A 45 -12.00 -15.99 3.34
CA GLY A 45 -11.75 -16.34 4.73
C GLY A 45 -10.34 -15.97 5.24
N HIS A 46 -9.62 -15.12 4.50
CA HIS A 46 -8.24 -14.72 4.76
C HIS A 46 -8.09 -13.19 4.93
N PRO A 47 -8.77 -12.57 5.92
CA PRO A 47 -8.73 -11.11 6.13
C PRO A 47 -7.33 -10.55 6.39
N GLU A 48 -6.38 -11.39 6.82
CA GLU A 48 -4.98 -11.06 7.00
C GLU A 48 -4.32 -10.48 5.73
N ILE A 49 -4.77 -10.88 4.53
CA ILE A 49 -4.31 -10.31 3.25
C ILE A 49 -4.52 -8.81 3.22
N LEU A 50 -5.66 -8.32 3.72
CA LEU A 50 -5.95 -6.88 3.77
C LEU A 50 -5.02 -6.18 4.76
N TYR A 51 -4.84 -6.74 5.96
CA TYR A 51 -4.03 -6.12 7.00
C TYR A 51 -2.55 -6.05 6.59
N PHE A 52 -1.97 -7.16 6.12
CA PHE A 52 -0.57 -7.21 5.71
C PHE A 52 -0.29 -6.34 4.49
N SER A 53 -1.19 -6.33 3.49
CA SER A 53 -1.04 -5.45 2.32
C SER A 53 -1.11 -3.97 2.71
N ALA A 54 -2.04 -3.58 3.60
CA ALA A 54 -2.19 -2.21 4.05
C ALA A 54 -1.00 -1.73 4.88
N ILE A 55 -0.53 -2.56 5.83
CA ILE A 55 0.65 -2.26 6.64
C ILE A 55 1.87 -2.07 5.74
N SER A 56 2.07 -2.96 4.77
CA SER A 56 3.21 -2.88 3.84
C SER A 56 3.12 -1.64 2.94
N ALA A 57 1.91 -1.30 2.46
CA ALA A 57 1.64 -0.12 1.65
C ALA A 57 1.93 1.20 2.39
N ALA A 58 1.79 1.23 3.72
CA ALA A 58 2.14 2.38 4.55
C ALA A 58 3.63 2.41 4.94
N LEU A 59 4.20 1.25 5.29
CA LEU A 59 5.59 1.14 5.74
C LEU A 59 6.59 1.46 4.63
N SER A 60 6.38 1.00 3.41
CA SER A 60 7.33 1.23 2.32
C SER A 60 7.57 2.70 1.98
N PRO A 61 6.53 3.54 1.73
CA PRO A 61 6.75 4.98 1.52
C PRO A 61 7.29 5.68 2.77
N PHE A 62 6.99 5.19 3.98
CA PHE A 62 7.61 5.70 5.20
C PHE A 62 9.13 5.44 5.23
N PHE A 63 9.57 4.22 4.88
CA PHE A 63 10.99 3.89 4.79
C PHE A 63 11.69 4.62 3.64
N ALA A 64 11.06 4.73 2.46
CA ALA A 64 11.59 5.51 1.35
C ALA A 64 11.83 6.98 1.76
N TRP A 65 10.89 7.56 2.52
CA TRP A 65 11.06 8.90 3.09
C TRP A 65 12.19 8.95 4.12
N TYR A 66 12.24 8.00 5.07
CA TYR A 66 13.29 7.93 6.10
C TYR A 66 14.69 7.81 5.48
N LEU A 67 14.82 7.04 4.41
CA LEU A 67 16.04 6.83 3.63
C LEU A 67 16.32 7.96 2.63
N ARG A 68 15.48 9.01 2.60
CA ARG A 68 15.62 10.21 1.76
C ARG A 68 15.61 9.94 0.25
N TYR A 69 14.78 9.00 -0.19
CA TYR A 69 14.49 8.82 -1.61
C TYR A 69 13.73 10.03 -2.20
N PRO A 70 13.76 10.25 -3.51
CA PRO A 70 13.12 11.40 -4.13
C PRO A 70 11.62 11.50 -3.78
N ASP A 71 11.19 12.68 -3.30
CA ASP A 71 9.81 12.93 -2.92
C ASP A 71 8.84 12.71 -4.10
N GLU A 72 9.28 12.97 -5.34
CA GLU A 72 8.51 12.74 -6.57
C GLU A 72 8.18 11.25 -6.76
N GLU A 73 9.18 10.39 -6.66
CA GLU A 73 9.00 8.93 -6.74
C GLU A 73 8.06 8.39 -5.65
N ILE A 74 8.22 8.87 -4.42
CA ILE A 74 7.32 8.49 -3.32
C ILE A 74 5.87 8.91 -3.64
N ASN A 75 5.69 10.11 -4.20
CA ASN A 75 4.39 10.65 -4.60
C ASN A 75 3.78 9.97 -5.84
N GLU A 76 4.57 9.32 -6.66
CA GLU A 76 4.09 8.48 -7.76
C GLU A 76 3.66 7.08 -7.30
N GLY A 77 3.94 6.72 -6.04
CA GLY A 77 3.57 5.41 -5.47
C GLY A 77 4.45 4.26 -5.95
N ILE A 78 5.53 4.53 -6.69
CA ILE A 78 6.42 3.48 -7.23
C ILE A 78 7.17 2.72 -6.13
N TRP A 79 7.34 3.32 -4.95
CA TRP A 79 7.87 2.63 -3.78
C TRP A 79 6.82 1.79 -3.03
N GLY A 80 5.53 1.89 -3.38
CA GLY A 80 4.44 1.21 -2.67
C GLY A 80 4.02 -0.14 -3.26
N TYR A 81 4.01 -0.30 -4.59
CA TYR A 81 3.35 -1.46 -5.23
C TYR A 81 4.00 -2.80 -4.89
N ASN A 82 5.34 -2.87 -4.86
CA ASN A 82 6.05 -4.09 -4.48
C ASN A 82 5.75 -4.49 -3.02
N ALA A 83 5.60 -3.51 -2.14
CA ALA A 83 5.25 -3.75 -0.75
C ALA A 83 3.79 -4.23 -0.60
N VAL A 84 2.86 -3.68 -1.38
CA VAL A 84 1.47 -4.18 -1.46
C VAL A 84 1.47 -5.66 -1.84
N LEU A 85 2.16 -6.04 -2.94
CA LEU A 85 2.25 -7.42 -3.40
C LEU A 85 2.90 -8.34 -2.37
N TYR A 86 3.97 -7.88 -1.72
CA TYR A 86 4.63 -8.63 -0.65
C TYR A 86 3.70 -8.86 0.55
N GLY A 87 2.94 -7.84 0.96
CA GLY A 87 1.95 -7.96 2.03
C GLY A 87 0.80 -8.90 1.68
N ILE A 88 0.30 -8.87 0.44
CA ILE A 88 -0.69 -9.84 -0.06
C ILE A 88 -0.13 -11.25 0.04
N ALA A 89 1.09 -11.48 -0.48
CA ALA A 89 1.73 -12.78 -0.44
C ALA A 89 1.92 -13.27 1.00
N CYS A 90 2.37 -12.40 1.91
CA CYS A 90 2.50 -12.73 3.34
C CYS A 90 1.16 -13.15 3.95
N GLY A 91 0.07 -12.41 3.69
CA GLY A 91 -1.25 -12.79 4.17
C GLY A 91 -1.77 -14.11 3.60
N MET A 92 -1.30 -14.55 2.44
CA MET A 92 -1.67 -15.85 1.88
C MET A 92 -0.86 -17.02 2.45
N VAL A 93 0.42 -16.82 2.75
CA VAL A 93 1.36 -17.92 3.07
C VAL A 93 1.71 -18.03 4.54
N VAL A 94 1.65 -16.93 5.29
CA VAL A 94 2.01 -16.94 6.71
C VAL A 94 0.82 -17.50 7.48
N PRO A 95 0.97 -18.64 8.18
CA PRO A 95 -0.10 -19.16 9.01
C PRO A 95 -0.33 -18.17 10.17
N VAL A 96 -1.44 -17.44 10.09
CA VAL A 96 -1.87 -16.58 11.18
C VAL A 96 -2.78 -17.41 12.07
N SER A 97 -2.30 -17.78 13.24
CA SER A 97 -3.13 -18.37 14.28
C SER A 97 -3.99 -17.26 14.89
N VAL A 98 -5.16 -17.01 14.29
CA VAL A 98 -6.24 -16.23 14.91
C VAL A 98 -7.20 -17.13 15.66
#